data_AF-A0A7X3MKC6-F1
#
_entry.id   AF-A0A7X3MKC6-F1
#
_cell.length_a   1.000
_cell.length_b   1.000
_cell.length_c   1.000
_cell.angle_alpha   90.00
_cell.angle_beta   90.00
_cell.angle_gamma   90.00
#
_symmetry.space_group_name_H-M   'P 1'
#
loop_
_entity.id
_entity.type
_entity.pdbx_description
1 polymer ?
#
loop_
_entity_poly.entity_id
_entity_poly.type
_entity_poly.pdbx_seq_one_letter_code
_entity_poly.pdbx_strand_id
1 'polypeptide(L)'
;MDLSILTVTFDGEYFWLSGIGDEVLIWDEKKNEIIEVIQLKKVDRNCPWNMRFSSSRILGEYVYFSPVYYNKMLRINRYSKK
;
A
#
# COMPACT_ATOMS: atom_id res chain seq x y z
N MET A 1 1.80 19.01 -2.86
CA MET A 1 2.56 17.81 -2.45
C MET A 1 1.90 16.67 -3.21
N ASP A 2 2.47 16.27 -4.34
CA ASP A 2 1.80 15.35 -5.26
C ASP A 2 1.78 13.95 -4.67
N LEU A 3 0.59 13.51 -4.23
CA LEU A 3 0.31 12.12 -3.91
C LEU A 3 0.57 11.28 -5.16
N SER A 4 1.77 10.72 -5.24
CA SER A 4 2.21 9.95 -6.39
C SER A 4 1.76 8.50 -6.18
N ILE A 5 0.44 8.29 -6.14
CA ILE A 5 -0.18 6.96 -6.15
C ILE A 5 0.17 6.32 -7.51
N LEU A 6 0.85 5.17 -7.48
CA LEU A 6 1.29 4.48 -8.70
C LEU A 6 0.54 3.17 -8.94
N THR A 7 -0.10 2.64 -7.92
CA THR A 7 -0.77 1.35 -7.93
C THR A 7 -2.06 1.45 -7.14
N VAL A 8 -3.07 0.73 -7.62
CA VAL A 8 -4.39 0.62 -7.01
C VAL A 8 -4.82 -0.84 -7.04
N THR A 9 -5.41 -1.32 -5.95
CA THR A 9 -5.95 -2.68 -5.85
C THR A 9 -7.28 -2.64 -5.09
N PHE A 10 -8.34 -3.23 -5.63
CA PHE A 10 -9.66 -3.29 -5.00
C PHE A 10 -9.87 -4.64 -4.28
N ASP A 11 -10.11 -4.63 -2.98
CA ASP A 11 -10.17 -5.85 -2.15
C ASP A 11 -11.55 -6.50 -2.01
N GLY A 12 -12.56 -5.93 -2.66
CA GLY A 12 -13.96 -6.31 -2.54
C GLY A 12 -14.77 -5.33 -1.71
N GLU A 13 -14.12 -4.46 -0.94
CA GLU A 13 -14.75 -3.47 -0.08
C GLU A 13 -14.11 -2.08 -0.22
N TYR A 14 -12.78 -2.01 -0.21
CA TYR A 14 -12.01 -0.77 -0.29
C TYR A 14 -10.90 -0.84 -1.33
N PHE A 15 -10.43 0.33 -1.74
CA PHE A 15 -9.26 0.46 -2.62
C PHE A 15 -7.99 0.68 -1.80
N TRP A 16 -6.95 -0.06 -2.15
CA TRP A 16 -5.62 0.05 -1.58
C TRP A 16 -4.74 0.82 -2.55
N LEU A 17 -4.29 1.99 -2.13
CA LEU A 17 -3.50 2.92 -2.92
C LEU A 17 -2.07 2.91 -2.41
N SER A 18 -1.11 2.69 -3.31
CA SER A 18 0.31 2.77 -2.96
C SER A 18 1.12 3.35 -4.11
N GLY A 19 2.23 4.01 -3.82
CA GLY A 19 3.01 4.68 -4.84
C GLY A 19 4.36 5.14 -4.37
N ILE A 20 4.59 6.46 -4.30
CA ILE A 20 5.79 7.04 -3.71
C ILE A 20 5.48 7.47 -2.27
N GLY A 21 6.20 6.90 -1.31
CA GLY A 21 6.00 7.18 0.10
C GLY A 21 5.94 5.91 0.93
N ASP A 22 6.13 6.08 2.23
CA ASP A 22 6.29 4.97 3.17
C ASP A 22 4.96 4.53 3.77
N GLU A 23 3.91 4.61 2.96
CA GLU A 23 2.54 4.42 3.38
C GLU A 23 1.72 3.70 2.32
N VAL A 24 0.66 3.05 2.79
CA VAL A 24 -0.41 2.51 1.97
C VAL A 24 -1.71 3.14 2.46
N LEU A 25 -2.50 3.67 1.54
CA LEU A 25 -3.77 4.32 1.86
C LEU A 25 -4.91 3.36 1.56
N ILE A 26 -5.93 3.36 2.42
CA ILE A 26 -7.19 2.66 2.17
C ILE A 26 -8.26 3.72 1.90
N TRP A 27 -8.86 3.66 0.72
CA TRP A 27 -9.88 4.58 0.25
C TRP A 27 -11.23 3.89 0.13
N ASP A 28 -12.25 4.50 0.72
CA ASP A 28 -13.66 4.13 0.57
C ASP A 28 -14.27 4.93 -0.58
N GLU A 29 -14.62 4.24 -1.66
CA GLU A 29 -15.22 4.83 -2.85
C GLU A 29 -16.61 5.44 -2.57
N LYS A 30 -17.41 4.80 -1.71
CA LYS A 30 -18.78 5.22 -1.44
C LYS A 30 -18.84 6.54 -0.69
N LYS A 31 -17.86 6.75 0.20
CA LYS A 31 -17.71 7.99 0.98
C LYS A 31 -16.73 8.98 0.35
N ASN A 32 -15.96 8.52 -0.64
CA ASN A 32 -14.90 9.27 -1.29
C ASN A 32 -13.86 9.82 -0.29
N GLU A 33 -13.39 8.99 0.63
CA GLU A 33 -12.46 9.40 1.69
C GLU A 33 -11.37 8.35 1.97
N ILE A 34 -10.22 8.80 2.46
CA ILE A 34 -9.19 7.92 3.00
C ILE A 34 -9.61 7.52 4.41
N ILE A 35 -9.93 6.24 4.61
CA ILE A 35 -10.40 5.71 5.89
C ILE A 35 -9.24 5.21 6.77
N GLU A 36 -8.10 4.85 6.17
CA GLU A 36 -6.93 4.39 6.90
C GLU A 36 -5.63 4.73 6.16
N VAL A 37 -4.59 5.06 6.93
CA VAL A 37 -3.22 5.27 6.45
C VAL A 37 -2.31 4.30 7.18
N ILE A 38 -1.80 3.29 6.47
CA ILE A 38 -0.91 2.29 7.03
C ILE A 38 0.53 2.74 6.81
N GLN A 39 1.20 3.15 7.89
CA GLN A 39 2.62 3.52 7.86
C GLN A 39 3.52 2.29 7.87
N LEU A 40 4.40 2.21 6.87
CA LEU A 40 5.33 1.11 6.69
C LEU A 40 6.63 1.38 7.47
N LYS A 41 7.07 0.39 8.24
CA LYS A 41 8.32 0.49 9.00
C LYS A 41 9.52 0.58 8.06
N LYS A 42 10.41 1.55 8.31
CA LYS A 42 11.66 1.77 7.56
C LYS A 42 12.76 0.74 7.83
N VAL A 43 12.47 -0.36 8.53
CA VAL A 43 13.50 -1.18 9.21
C VAL A 43 14.33 -2.04 8.25
N ASP A 44 13.91 -2.19 6.98
CA ASP A 44 14.56 -3.07 6.00
C ASP A 44 15.13 -2.33 4.76
N ARG A 45 15.47 -1.02 4.84
CA ARG A 45 15.97 -0.30 3.65
C ARG A 45 17.47 -0.47 3.45
N ASN A 46 17.87 -0.84 2.23
CA ASN A 46 19.25 -0.72 1.75
C ASN A 46 19.55 0.65 1.14
N CYS A 47 18.57 1.56 1.05
CA CYS A 47 18.75 2.89 0.46
C CYS A 47 17.97 3.98 1.22
N PRO A 48 18.38 5.26 1.11
CA PRO A 48 17.75 6.37 1.82
C PRO A 48 16.48 6.92 1.14
N TRP A 49 16.10 6.39 -0.03
CA TRP A 49 14.98 6.91 -0.82
C TRP A 49 13.62 6.53 -0.24
N ASN A 50 12.59 7.31 -0.58
CA ASN A 50 11.20 6.95 -0.31
C ASN A 50 10.86 5.61 -0.99
N MET A 51 9.99 4.83 -0.34
CA MET A 51 9.47 3.61 -0.95
C MET A 51 8.77 3.95 -2.27
N ARG A 52 9.00 3.10 -3.28
CA ARG A 52 8.26 3.13 -4.55
C ARG A 52 7.65 1.78 -4.80
N PHE A 53 6.36 1.74 -5.10
CA PHE A 53 5.65 0.51 -5.46
C PHE A 53 5.52 0.39 -6.98
N SER A 54 5.81 -0.80 -7.51
CA SER A 54 5.62 -1.12 -8.93
C SER A 54 4.30 -1.84 -9.21
N SER A 55 3.78 -2.58 -8.23
CA SER A 55 2.49 -3.26 -8.34
C SER A 55 1.89 -3.59 -6.98
N SER A 56 0.58 -3.81 -6.96
CA SER A 56 -0.15 -4.40 -5.85
C SER A 56 -1.13 -5.47 -6.37
N ARG A 57 -1.42 -6.49 -5.56
CA ARG A 57 -2.37 -7.58 -5.90
C ARG A 57 -2.98 -8.19 -4.65
N ILE A 58 -4.17 -8.78 -4.79
CA ILE A 58 -4.79 -9.60 -3.76
C ILE A 58 -4.51 -11.08 -4.01
N LEU A 59 -4.21 -11.80 -2.94
CA LEU A 59 -4.20 -13.26 -2.92
C LEU A 59 -4.69 -13.75 -1.55
N GLY A 60 -5.83 -14.43 -1.55
CA GLY A 60 -6.48 -14.89 -0.32
C GLY A 60 -6.84 -13.74 0.61
N GLU A 61 -6.37 -13.82 1.86
CA GLU A 61 -6.64 -12.82 2.90
C GLU A 61 -5.70 -11.62 2.87
N TYR A 62 -4.77 -11.55 1.91
CA TYR A 62 -3.71 -10.56 1.91
C TYR A 62 -3.72 -9.69 0.65
N VAL A 63 -3.38 -8.42 0.85
CA VAL A 63 -2.93 -7.51 -0.21
C VAL A 63 -1.41 -7.50 -0.20
N TYR A 64 -0.82 -7.79 -1.35
CA TYR A 64 0.61 -7.82 -1.58
C TYR A 64 1.04 -6.55 -2.31
N PHE A 65 2.17 -5.99 -1.90
CA PHE A 65 2.79 -4.83 -2.51
C PHE A 65 4.21 -5.17 -2.93
N SER A 66 4.55 -4.80 -4.16
CA SER A 66 5.86 -5.02 -4.77
C SER A 66 6.70 -3.74 -4.69
N PRO A 67 7.55 -3.58 -3.68
CA PRO A 67 8.49 -2.47 -3.60
C PRO A 67 9.61 -2.58 -4.64
N VAL A 68 10.06 -1.45 -5.20
CA VAL A 68 11.10 -1.40 -6.25
C VAL A 68 12.51 -1.63 -5.68
N TYR A 69 12.79 -1.09 -4.49
CA TYR A 69 14.14 -1.07 -3.91
C TYR A 69 14.37 -2.12 -2.82
N TYR A 70 13.50 -3.13 -2.72
CA TYR A 70 13.53 -4.13 -1.65
C TYR A 70 13.39 -5.53 -2.23
N ASN A 71 14.16 -6.47 -1.68
CA ASN A 71 14.15 -7.87 -2.11
C ASN A 71 13.03 -8.70 -1.46
N LYS A 72 12.06 -8.05 -0.81
CA LYS A 72 10.95 -8.71 -0.11
C LYS A 72 9.62 -8.08 -0.53
N MET A 73 8.61 -8.93 -0.73
CA MET A 73 7.23 -8.50 -0.86
C MET A 73 6.69 -8.04 0.49
N LEU A 74 5.90 -6.97 0.50
CA LEU A 74 5.11 -6.60 1.67
C LEU A 74 3.72 -7.22 1.53
N ARG A 75 3.15 -7.72 2.62
CA ARG A 75 1.78 -8.21 2.65
C ARG A 75 1.05 -7.66 3.86
N ILE A 76 -0.21 -7.27 3.68
CA ILE A 76 -1.09 -6.78 4.73
C ILE A 76 -2.37 -7.61 4.71
N ASN A 77 -2.84 -8.07 5.87
CA ASN A 77 -4.10 -8.81 5.95
C ASN A 77 -5.26 -7.83 5.71
N ARG A 78 -6.13 -8.11 4.73
CA ARG A 78 -7.19 -7.18 4.34
C ARG A 78 -8.34 -7.08 5.34
N TYR A 79 -8.35 -7.94 6.35
CA TYR A 79 -9.35 -7.97 7.42
C TYR A 79 -8.83 -7.42 8.74
N SER A 80 -7.56 -6.97 8.82
CA SER A 80 -6.99 -6.41 10.04
C SER A 80 -7.32 -4.92 10.27
N LYS A 81 -8.21 -4.36 9.45
CA LYS A 81 -8.69 -2.97 9.57
C LYS A 81 -9.39 -2.83 10.93
N LYS A 82 -9.07 -1.78 11.68
CA LYS A 82 -9.67 -1.51 12.99
C LYS A 82 -10.96 -0.71 12.87
#